data_AF-A0A524QQK5-F1
#
_entry.id   AF-A0A524QQK5-F1
#
_cell.length_a   1.000
_cell.length_b   1.000
_cell.length_c   1.000
_cell.angle_alpha   90.00
_cell.angle_beta   90.00
_cell.angle_gamma   90.00
#
_symmetry.space_group_name_H-M   'P 1'
#
loop_
_entity.id
_entity.type
_entity.pdbx_description
1 polymer ?
#
loop_
_entity_poly.entity_id
_entity_poly.type
_entity_poly.pdbx_seq_one_letter_code
_entity_poly.pdbx_strand_id
1 'polypeptide(L)' 'MSIKKAAEGIIKKGVKVTDGMLNRIEMGFRAYDPCFGCATHTLPGEMPLEVIVHDAESGEVIQVVRRNI' A
#
# COMPACT_ATOMS: atom_id res chain seq x y z
N MET A 1 -3.90 3.71 -13.85
CA MET A 1 -3.18 4.58 -12.89
C MET A 1 -1.98 3.84 -12.34
N SER A 2 -0.84 4.51 -12.21
CA SER A 2 0.47 3.86 -12.00
C SER A 2 0.60 3.09 -10.69
N ILE A 3 -0.08 3.54 -9.63
CA ILE A 3 -0.13 2.84 -8.33
C ILE A 3 -0.83 1.48 -8.47
N LYS A 4 -1.91 1.39 -9.26
CA LYS A 4 -2.59 0.12 -9.56
C LYS A 4 -1.61 -0.88 -10.21
N LYS A 5 -0.83 -0.42 -11.19
CA LYS A 5 0.18 -1.27 -11.86
C LYS A 5 1.31 -1.70 -10.91
N ALA A 6 1.76 -0.80 -10.03
CA ALA A 6 2.76 -1.13 -9.02
C ALA A 6 2.25 -2.19 -8.04
N ALA A 7 1.00 -2.04 -7.57
CA ALA A 7 0.35 -3.02 -6.69
C ALA A 7 0.18 -4.39 -7.37
N GLU A 8 -0.31 -4.43 -8.61
CA GLU A 8 -0.43 -5.68 -9.41
C GLU A 8 0.94 -6.33 -9.69
N GLY A 9 2.00 -5.51 -9.79
CA GLY A 9 3.37 -5.97 -9.94
C GLY A 9 3.93 -6.65 -8.69
N ILE A 10 3.58 -6.15 -7.51
CA ILE A 10 4.14 -6.57 -6.22
C ILE A 10 3.28 -7.65 -5.54
N ILE A 11 1.97 -7.49 -5.52
CA ILE A 11 1.03 -8.40 -4.87
C ILE A 11 0.70 -9.55 -5.81
N LYS A 12 1.01 -10.78 -5.38
CA LYS A 12 0.80 -12.01 -6.15
C LYS A 12 -0.10 -12.97 -5.39
N LYS A 13 -0.91 -13.75 -6.12
CA LYS A 13 -1.80 -14.77 -5.54
C LYS A 13 -0.99 -15.76 -4.70
N GLY A 14 -1.46 -16.04 -3.48
CA GLY A 14 -0.80 -16.97 -2.55
C GLY A 14 0.43 -16.41 -1.81
N VAL A 15 0.84 -15.18 -2.07
CA VAL A 15 1.94 -14.52 -1.35
C VAL A 15 1.36 -13.66 -0.24
N LYS A 16 1.80 -13.90 1.00
CA LYS A 16 1.39 -13.09 2.16
C LYS A 16 1.85 -11.65 1.96
N VAL A 17 0.92 -10.70 2.11
CA VAL A 17 1.24 -9.27 2.09
C VAL A 17 2.10 -8.94 3.32
N THR A 18 3.24 -8.28 3.08
CA THR A 18 4.21 -7.89 4.11
C THR A 18 4.38 -6.38 4.16
N ASP A 19 4.90 -5.87 5.27
CA ASP A 19 5.18 -4.43 5.43
C ASP A 19 6.16 -3.91 4.35
N GLY A 20 7.17 -4.70 3.97
CA GLY A 20 8.07 -4.35 2.88
C GLY A 20 7.39 -4.22 1.51
N MET A 21 6.28 -4.91 1.27
CA MET A 21 5.46 -4.74 0.06
C MET A 21 4.66 -3.45 0.12
N LEU A 22 4.09 -3.14 1.30
CA LEU A 22 3.36 -1.88 1.54
C LEU A 22 4.28 -0.67 1.35
N ASN A 23 5.51 -0.72 1.89
CA ASN A 23 6.49 0.36 1.76
C ASN A 23 6.84 0.65 0.29
N ARG A 24 6.97 -0.37 -0.57
CA ARG A 24 7.23 -0.17 -2.02
C ARG A 24 6.04 0.48 -2.74
N ILE A 25 4.82 0.09 -2.39
CA ILE A 25 3.61 0.70 -2.97
C ILE A 25 3.51 2.16 -2.53
N GLU A 26 3.81 2.45 -1.27
CA GLU A 26 3.85 3.80 -0.70
C GLU A 26 4.91 4.68 -1.35
N MET A 27 6.11 4.16 -1.65
CA MET A 27 7.12 4.87 -2.43
C MET A 27 6.58 5.31 -3.80
N GLY A 28 5.83 4.43 -4.46
CA GLY A 28 5.16 4.75 -5.73
C GLY A 28 4.11 5.86 -5.56
N PHE A 29 3.34 5.82 -4.48
CA PHE A 29 2.35 6.86 -4.14
C PHE A 29 3.00 8.22 -3.84
N ARG A 30 4.08 8.26 -3.04
CA ARG A 30 4.81 9.50 -2.70
C ARG A 30 5.39 10.21 -3.94
N ALA A 31 5.70 9.46 -5.00
CA ALA A 31 6.18 10.05 -6.24
C ALA A 31 5.10 10.80 -7.05
N TYR A 32 3.80 10.52 -6.81
CA TYR A 32 2.70 11.20 -7.49
C TYR A 32 2.32 12.53 -6.83
N ASP A 33 2.68 12.74 -5.57
CA ASP A 33 2.40 13.97 -4.85
C ASP A 33 3.64 14.42 -4.05
N PRO A 34 4.37 15.44 -4.53
CA PRO A 34 5.56 15.95 -3.84
C PRO A 34 5.27 16.49 -2.43
N CYS A 35 4.02 16.85 -2.08
CA CYS A 35 3.65 17.19 -0.70
C CYS A 35 3.74 15.97 0.23
N PHE A 36 3.41 14.76 -0.26
CA PHE A 36 3.58 13.51 0.48
C PHE A 36 5.02 12.98 0.47
N GLY A 37 5.86 13.44 -0.47
CA GLY A 37 7.30 13.17 -0.44
C GLY A 37 8.02 13.87 0.71
N CYS A 38 7.56 15.08 1.09
CA CYS A 38 8.13 15.85 2.20
C CYS A 38 7.47 15.56 3.56
N ALA A 39 6.22 15.09 3.58
CA ALA A 39 5.44 14.82 4.80
C ALA A 39 6.07 13.76 5.75
N THR A 40 7.05 12.98 5.27
CA THR A 40 7.84 12.08 6.12
C THR A 40 8.80 12.81 7.07
N HIS A 41 8.99 14.11 6.88
CA HIS A 41 9.83 14.95 7.76
C HIS A 41 9.04 15.64 8.89
N THR A 42 7.72 15.47 8.97
CA THR A 42 6.89 16.04 10.05
C THR A 42 6.46 14.93 11.00
N LEU A 43 6.96 14.94 12.25
CA LEU A 43 6.57 13.97 13.30
C LEU A 43 5.03 13.88 13.43
N PRO A 44 4.45 12.66 13.44
CA PRO A 44 5.10 11.37 13.66
C PRO A 44 5.72 10.71 12.42
N GLY A 45 5.75 11.38 11.26
CA GLY A 45 6.49 10.93 10.05
C GLY A 45 5.92 9.67 9.38
N GLU A 46 4.78 9.20 9.87
CA GLU A 46 4.13 7.98 9.47
C GLU A 46 2.83 8.27 8.72
N MET A 47 2.65 7.61 7.57
CA MET A 47 1.41 7.69 6.80
C MET A 47 0.51 6.50 7.18
N PRO A 48 -0.70 6.76 7.71
CA PRO A 48 -1.70 5.72 7.92
C PRO A 48 -2.03 5.03 6.59
N LEU A 49 -1.95 3.70 6.56
CA LEU A 49 -2.24 2.92 5.36
C LEU A 49 -3.10 1.71 5.72
N GLU A 50 -4.25 1.60 5.07
CA GLU A 50 -5.10 0.40 5.10
C GLU A 50 -5.09 -0.23 3.71
N VAL A 51 -4.82 -1.53 3.65
CA VAL A 51 -4.95 -2.35 2.45
C VAL A 51 -5.97 -3.44 2.71
N ILE A 52 -7.06 -3.38 1.95
CA ILE A 52 -8.10 -4.40 1.92
C ILE A 52 -7.86 -5.27 0.69
N VAL A 53 -7.59 -6.55 0.94
CA VAL A 53 -7.39 -7.55 -0.12
C VAL A 53 -8.70 -8.29 -0.34
N HIS A 54 -9.15 -8.28 -1.58
CA HIS A 54 -10.33 -9.01 -2.01
C HIS A 54 -9.94 -10.25 -2.80
N ASP A 55 -10.70 -11.33 -2.62
CA ASP A 55 -10.63 -12.48 -3.50
C ASP A 55 -11.10 -12.08 -4.92
N ALA A 56 -10.38 -12.54 -5.93
CA ALA A 56 -10.61 -12.10 -7.30
C ALA A 56 -11.87 -12.72 -7.94
N GLU A 57 -12.36 -13.85 -7.43
CA GLU A 57 -13.52 -14.57 -7.98
C GLU A 57 -14.80 -14.22 -7.23
N SER A 58 -14.76 -14.24 -5.92
CA SER A 58 -15.91 -13.99 -5.03
C SER A 58 -16.10 -12.52 -4.64
N GLY A 59 -15.03 -11.71 -4.72
CA GLY A 59 -15.03 -10.32 -4.24
C GLY A 59 -15.00 -10.18 -2.71
N GLU A 60 -14.97 -11.29 -1.96
CA GLU A 60 -14.95 -11.28 -0.51
C GLU A 60 -13.63 -10.75 0.04
N VAL A 61 -13.68 -10.12 1.22
CA VAL A 61 -12.49 -9.63 1.90
C VAL A 61 -11.72 -10.80 2.50
N ILE A 62 -10.52 -11.06 1.98
CA ILE A 62 -9.66 -12.13 2.47
C ILE A 62 -8.64 -11.65 3.50
N GLN A 63 -8.27 -10.37 3.46
CA GLN A 63 -7.30 -9.81 4.39
C GLN A 63 -7.47 -8.31 4.52
N VAL A 64 -7.35 -7.80 5.74
CA VAL A 64 -7.17 -6.37 6.02
C VAL A 64 -5.81 -6.20 6.68
N VAL A 65 -4.97 -5.34 6.11
CA VAL A 65 -3.66 -4.98 6.67
C VAL A 65 -3.67 -3.49 6.98
N ARG A 66 -3.32 -3.15 8.22
CA ARG A 66 -3.28 -1.77 8.71
C ARG A 66 -1.88 -1.43 9.17
N ARG A 67 -1.44 -0.22 8.86
CA ARG A 67 -0.22 0.39 9.39
C ARG A 67 -0.58 1.78 9.92
N ASN A 68 -0.26 2.02 11.18
CA ASN A 68 -0.40 3.32 11.85
C ASN A 68 -1.85 3.86 11.89
N ILE A 69 -2.80 2.94 12.13
CA ILE A 69 -4.21 3.18 12.47
C ILE A 69 -4.45 2.67 13.89
#